data_AF-A0A484L210-F1
#
_entry.id   AF-A0A484L210-F1
#
_cell.length_a   1.000
_cell.length_b   1.000
_cell.length_c   1.000
_cell.angle_alpha   90.00
_cell.angle_beta   90.00
_cell.angle_gamma   90.00
#
_symmetry.space_group_name_H-M   'P 1'
#
loop_
_entity.id
_entity.type
_entity.pdbx_description
1 polymer ?
#
loop_
_entity_poly.entity_id
_entity_poly.type
_entity_poly.pdbx_seq_one_letter_code
_entity_poly.pdbx_strand_id
1 'polypeptide(L)' 'MDSQGQVERKVETVDLRSSAGQSQEKRAVEIIHQPNDDKKTSGAVLTNAAASVVSTLDSAKEAISNSKA' A
#
# COMPACT_ATOMS: atom_id res chain seq x y z
N MET A 1 10.22 10.09 -6.52
CA MET A 1 8.86 9.72 -6.06
C MET A 1 8.85 9.93 -4.58
N ASP A 2 8.15 10.96 -4.13
CA ASP A 2 8.17 11.39 -2.74
C ASP A 2 7.46 10.34 -1.89
N SER A 3 8.26 9.50 -1.25
CA SER A 3 7.85 8.70 -0.12
C SER A 3 7.55 9.64 1.04
N GLN A 4 6.40 10.32 0.97
CA GLN A 4 5.77 10.88 2.14
C GLN A 4 5.46 9.68 3.03
N GLY A 5 6.37 9.44 3.97
CA GLY A 5 6.26 8.41 4.99
C GLY A 5 4.86 8.47 5.56
N GLN A 6 4.28 7.30 5.78
CA GLN A 6 2.91 7.22 6.24
C GLN A 6 2.84 7.82 7.65
N VAL A 7 2.57 9.12 7.71
CA VAL A 7 2.48 9.87 8.95
C VAL A 7 1.10 9.64 9.54
N GLU A 8 1.07 9.27 10.82
CA GLU A 8 -0.17 9.11 11.57
C GLU A 8 -1.09 10.32 11.35
N ARG A 9 -2.32 10.07 10.89
CA ARG A 9 -3.28 11.13 10.62
C ARG A 9 -4.25 11.25 11.77
N LYS A 10 -4.02 12.27 12.60
CA LYS A 10 -4.92 12.73 13.66
C LYS A 10 -6.08 13.49 13.06
N VAL A 11 -7.31 13.06 13.34
CA VAL A 11 -8.54 13.70 12.88
C VAL A 11 -9.42 14.00 14.09
N GLU A 12 -9.72 15.28 14.28
CA GLU A 12 -10.72 15.73 15.23
C GLU A 12 -12.11 15.41 14.70
N THR A 13 -12.93 14.73 15.49
CA THR A 13 -14.30 14.40 15.12
C THR A 13 -15.22 14.45 16.33
N VAL A 14 -16.52 14.35 16.09
CA VAL A 14 -17.54 14.34 17.13
C VAL A 14 -18.24 12.98 17.11
N ASP A 15 -18.15 12.24 18.23
CA ASP A 15 -18.93 11.03 18.46
C ASP A 15 -20.35 11.42 18.88
N LEU A 16 -21.33 10.86 18.18
CA LEU A 16 -22.75 11.10 18.39
C LEU A 16 -23.37 9.85 19.00
N ARG A 17 -23.64 9.88 20.31
CA ARG A 17 -24.24 8.74 21.03
C ARG A 17 -25.71 9.01 21.31
N SER A 18 -26.52 7.98 21.12
CA SER A 18 -27.95 8.03 21.43
C SER A 18 -28.29 6.86 22.36
N SER A 19 -28.97 7.15 23.46
CA SER A 19 -29.53 6.16 24.39
C SER A 19 -31.04 6.32 24.46
N ALA A 20 -31.77 5.21 24.64
CA ALA A 20 -33.23 5.23 24.66
C ALA A 20 -33.74 6.14 25.80
N GLY A 21 -34.54 7.15 25.45
CA GLY A 21 -35.10 8.11 26.41
C GLY A 21 -34.14 9.24 26.82
N GLN A 22 -32.94 9.34 26.25
CA GLN A 22 -32.01 10.45 26.48
C GLN A 22 -31.81 11.29 25.22
N SER A 23 -31.45 12.56 25.42
CA SER A 23 -31.03 13.44 24.33
C SER A 23 -29.73 12.92 23.71
N GLN A 24 -29.50 13.27 22.45
CA GLN A 24 -28.30 12.90 21.73
C GLN A 24 -27.07 13.56 22.38
N GLU A 25 -26.09 12.74 22.77
CA GLU A 25 -24.85 13.17 23.37
C GLU A 25 -23.79 13.41 22.28
N LYS A 26 -23.12 14.56 22.32
CA LYS A 26 -22.00 14.92 21.45
C LYS A 26 -20.71 14.92 22.26
N ARG A 27 -19.72 14.12 21.86
CA ARG A 27 -18.38 14.11 22.49
C ARG A 27 -17.29 14.41 21.46
N ALA A 28 -16.38 15.30 21.79
CA ALA A 28 -15.16 15.48 21.00
C ALA A 28 -14.28 14.23 21.15
N VAL A 29 -13.89 13.63 20.03
CA VAL A 29 -13.01 12.46 20.01
C VAL A 29 -11.94 12.63 18.94
N GLU A 30 -10.84 11.94 19.16
CA GLU A 30 -9.68 11.97 18.28
C GLU A 30 -9.49 10.60 17.66
N ILE A 31 -9.48 10.54 16.33
CA ILE A 31 -9.18 9.31 15.59
C ILE A 31 -7.74 9.38 15.09
N ILE A 32 -6.93 8.41 15.50
CA ILE A 32 -5.58 8.20 15.01
C ILE A 32 -5.64 7.09 13.97
N HIS A 33 -5.43 7.44 12.70
CA HIS A 33 -5.31 6.45 11.63
C HIS A 33 -3.89 5.90 11.61
N GLN A 34 -3.75 4.62 11.95
CA GLN A 34 -2.49 3.91 11.74
C GLN A 34 -2.34 3.56 10.26
N PRO A 35 -1.20 3.90 9.65
CA PRO A 35 -0.93 3.45 8.31
C PRO A 35 -0.65 1.95 8.30
N ASN A 36 -1.24 1.28 7.31
CA ASN A 36 -0.92 -0.11 7.08
C ASN A 36 0.46 -0.18 6.41
N ASP A 37 1.48 -0.60 7.14
CA ASP A 37 2.84 -0.82 6.62
C ASP A 37 2.95 -2.13 5.83
N ASP A 38 1.99 -3.05 5.99
CA ASP A 38 1.84 -4.25 5.15
C ASP A 38 1.18 -3.92 3.81
N LYS A 39 1.72 -2.91 3.12
CA LYS A 39 1.44 -2.63 1.72
C LYS A 39 2.06 -3.73 0.85
N LYS A 40 1.52 -4.96 0.93
CA LYS A 40 1.64 -5.97 -0.13
C LYS A 40 0.83 -5.48 -1.34
N THR A 41 1.25 -4.38 -1.92
CA THR A 41 0.64 -3.82 -3.12
C THR A 41 1.12 -4.62 -4.31
N SER A 42 0.21 -4.84 -5.26
CA SER A 42 0.44 -5.57 -6.51
C SER A 42 1.74 -5.14 -7.25
N GLY A 43 2.21 -3.89 -7.05
CA GLY A 43 3.42 -3.36 -7.67
C GLY A 43 4.72 -4.09 -7.31
N ALA A 44 4.88 -4.58 -6.07
CA ALA A 44 6.10 -5.32 -5.68
C ALA A 44 6.17 -6.69 -6.35
N VAL A 45 5.02 -7.38 -6.44
CA VAL A 45 4.88 -8.65 -7.18
C VAL A 45 5.14 -8.44 -8.67
N LEU A 46 4.60 -7.36 -9.24
CA LEU A 46 4.77 -7.01 -10.65
C LEU A 46 6.24 -6.72 -11.00
N THR A 47 6.98 -6.07 -10.09
CA THR A 47 8.42 -5.77 -10.30
C THR A 47 9.24 -7.05 -10.43
N ASN A 48 9.01 -8.03 -9.56
CA ASN A 48 9.69 -9.32 -9.63
C ASN A 48 9.31 -10.12 -10.89
N ALA A 49 8.03 -10.08 -11.28
CA ALA A 49 7.58 -10.70 -12.52
C ALA A 49 8.26 -10.08 -13.75
N ALA A 50 8.33 -8.75 -13.82
CA ALA A 50 9.01 -8.05 -14.91
C ALA A 50 10.50 -8.38 -14.98
N ALA A 51 11.20 -8.42 -13.83
CA ALA A 51 12.62 -8.77 -13.78
C ALA A 51 12.90 -10.20 -14.27
N SER A 52 12.02 -11.15 -13.94
CA SER A 52 12.13 -12.54 -14.40
C SER A 52 11.96 -12.67 -15.92
N VAL A 53 11.00 -11.93 -16.50
CA VAL A 53 10.78 -11.90 -17.96
C VAL A 53 11.99 -11.32 -18.69
N VAL A 54 12.54 -10.20 -18.21
CA VAL A 54 13.76 -9.60 -18.78
C VAL A 54 14.93 -10.58 -18.72
N SER A 55 15.16 -11.21 -17.57
CA SER A 55 16.24 -12.18 -17.40
C SER A 55 16.11 -13.38 -18.34
N THR A 56 14.87 -13.86 -18.56
CA THR A 56 14.58 -14.95 -19.49
C THR A 56 14.87 -14.53 -20.93
N LEU A 57 14.46 -13.33 -21.32
CA LEU A 57 14.67 -12.80 -22.65
C LEU A 57 16.16 -12.58 -22.96
N ASP A 58 16.91 -12.01 -22.02
CA ASP A 58 18.35 -11.84 -22.15
C ASP A 58 19.06 -13.19 -22.26
N SER A 59 18.71 -14.16 -21.40
CA SER A 59 19.27 -15.52 -21.46
C SER A 59 19.00 -16.18 -22.81
N ALA A 60 17.78 -16.03 -23.36
CA ALA A 60 17.43 -16.56 -24.68
C ALA A 60 18.24 -15.89 -25.81
N LYS A 61 18.41 -14.57 -25.74
CA LYS A 61 19.21 -13.81 -26.72
C LYS A 61 20.68 -14.24 -26.70
N GLU A 62 21.27 -14.37 -25.51
CA GLU A 62 22.66 -14.80 -25.35
C GLU A 62 22.86 -16.24 -25.83
N ALA A 63 21.93 -17.15 -25.52
CA ALA A 63 21.97 -18.53 -26.01
C ALA A 63 21.94 -18.60 -27.55
N ILE A 64 21.07 -17.82 -28.19
CA ILE A 64 20.97 -17.76 -29.65
C ILE A 64 22.24 -17.15 -30.26
N SER A 65 22.76 -16.08 -29.66
CA SER A 65 23.97 -15.39 -30.15
C SER A 65 25.20 -16.29 -30.07
N ASN A 66 25.35 -17.06 -28.98
CA ASN A 66 26.43 -18.03 -28.82
C ASN A 66 26.22 -19.34 -29.60
N SER A 67 24.99 -19.67 -30.01
CA SER A 67 24.71 -20.81 -30.89
C SER A 67 25.05 -20.58 -32.36
N LYS A 68 25.40 -19.34 -32.74
CA LYS A 68 25.76 -18.94 -34.11
C LYS A 68 27.27 -18.98 -34.40
N ALA A 69 28.06 -19.58 -33.49
CA ALA A 69 29.49 -19.84 -33.65
C ALA A 69 29.76 -21.20 -34.28
#